data_AF-A0A0X8FF87-F1
#
_entry.id   AF-A0A0X8FF87-F1
#
_cell.length_a   1.000
_cell.length_b   1.000
_cell.length_c   1.000
_cell.angle_alpha   90.00
_cell.angle_beta   90.00
_cell.angle_gamma   90.00
#
_symmetry.space_group_name_H-M   'P 1'
#
loop_
_entity.id
_entity.type
_entity.pdbx_description
1 polymer ?
#
loop_
_entity_poly.entity_id
_entity_poly.type
_entity_poly.pdbx_seq_one_letter_code
_entity_poly.pdbx_strand_id
1 'polypeptide(L)'
;MKIGQIIKEQRELNNISQGQLASYLKTTQQTVSNWENNKSYPNVENLILLSSIFDQPMEELLNEDIQDISEATGRVIPTRLDDEEVKRFNWSHLLLGFGAGCLVTYLLSHLGQED
;
A
#
# COMPACT_ATOMS: atom_id res chain seq x y z
N MET A 1 18.47 -9.13 -2.19
CA MET A 1 17.02 -8.86 -2.28
C MET A 1 16.36 -9.75 -1.26
N LYS A 2 15.52 -9.18 -0.42
CA LYS A 2 14.90 -9.90 0.70
C LYS A 2 13.55 -10.48 0.31
N ILE A 3 12.93 -9.97 -0.75
CA ILE A 3 11.69 -10.51 -1.32
C ILE A 3 11.77 -12.01 -1.68
N GLY A 4 12.91 -12.49 -2.17
CA GLY A 4 13.07 -13.91 -2.54
C GLY A 4 12.87 -14.84 -1.35
N GLN A 5 13.38 -14.43 -0.19
CA GLN A 5 13.18 -15.16 1.07
C GLN A 5 11.72 -15.11 1.51
N ILE A 6 11.08 -13.94 1.45
CA ILE A 6 9.67 -13.76 1.82
C ILE A 6 8.77 -14.64 0.94
N ILE A 7 9.02 -14.68 -0.38
CA ILE A 7 8.26 -15.55 -1.31
C ILE A 7 8.38 -17.01 -0.89
N LYS A 8 9.60 -17.47 -0.58
CA LYS A 8 9.84 -18.85 -0.16
C LYS A 8 9.12 -19.18 1.15
N GLU A 9 9.25 -18.30 2.15
CA GLU A 9 8.62 -18.47 3.47
C GLU A 9 7.10 -18.52 3.34
N GLN A 10 6.49 -17.56 2.64
CA GLN A 10 5.04 -17.52 2.43
C GLN A 10 4.56 -18.73 1.63
N ARG A 11 5.31 -19.17 0.63
CA ARG A 11 5.01 -20.39 -0.14
C ARG A 11 4.99 -21.63 0.77
N GLU A 12 5.97 -21.75 1.66
CA GLU A 12 6.08 -22.86 2.61
C GLU A 12 4.99 -22.82 3.68
N LEU A 13 4.65 -21.63 4.20
CA LEU A 13 3.52 -21.41 5.11
C LEU A 13 2.18 -21.83 4.49
N ASN A 14 2.00 -21.57 3.19
CA ASN A 14 0.83 -21.98 2.43
C ASN A 14 0.87 -23.46 1.98
N ASN A 15 1.91 -24.21 2.34
CA ASN A 15 2.08 -25.63 1.99
C ASN A 15 2.00 -25.95 0.49
N ILE A 16 2.48 -25.04 -0.36
CA ILE A 16 2.51 -25.22 -1.82
C ILE A 16 3.95 -25.39 -2.33
N SER A 17 4.12 -26.19 -3.37
CA SER A 17 5.38 -26.35 -4.08
C SER A 17 5.69 -25.16 -4.99
N GLN A 18 6.95 -24.99 -5.39
CA GLN A 18 7.34 -23.97 -6.37
C GLN A 18 6.56 -24.12 -7.70
N GLY A 19 6.24 -25.35 -8.11
CA GLY A 19 5.46 -25.63 -9.31
C GLY A 19 3.99 -25.20 -9.17
N GLN A 20 3.38 -25.39 -8.00
CA GLN A 20 2.02 -24.91 -7.71
C GLN A 20 1.97 -23.38 -7.70
N LEU A 21 2.92 -22.71 -7.02
CA LEU A 21 3.01 -21.26 -7.03
C LEU A 21 3.21 -20.72 -8.46
N ALA A 22 4.07 -21.36 -9.25
CA ALA A 22 4.27 -21.01 -10.65
C ALA A 22 2.98 -21.13 -11.48
N SER A 23 2.18 -22.15 -11.22
CA SER A 23 0.88 -22.36 -11.88
C SER A 23 -0.11 -21.23 -11.56
N TYR A 24 -0.18 -20.81 -10.30
CA TYR A 24 -1.04 -19.69 -9.88
C TYR A 24 -0.62 -18.36 -10.52
N LEU A 25 0.69 -18.13 -10.62
CA LEU A 25 1.29 -16.93 -11.20
C LEU A 25 1.41 -16.97 -12.73
N LYS A 26 0.94 -18.05 -13.38
CA LYS A 26 1.08 -18.28 -14.84
C LYS A 26 2.52 -18.11 -15.33
N THR A 27 3.48 -18.59 -14.54
CA THR A 27 4.92 -18.56 -14.81
C THR A 27 5.50 -19.97 -14.74
N THR A 28 6.83 -20.10 -14.76
CA THR A 28 7.51 -21.39 -14.65
C THR A 28 8.05 -21.63 -13.24
N GLN A 29 8.18 -22.90 -12.85
CA GLN A 29 8.85 -23.27 -11.60
C GLN A 29 10.28 -22.72 -11.53
N GLN A 30 10.98 -22.69 -12.67
CA GLN A 30 12.32 -22.11 -12.76
C GLN A 30 12.31 -20.62 -12.44
N THR A 31 11.29 -19.89 -12.91
CA THR A 31 11.12 -18.46 -12.60
C THR A 31 10.93 -18.25 -11.10
N VAL A 32 10.04 -19.02 -10.46
CA VAL A 32 9.82 -18.97 -9.00
C VAL A 32 11.11 -19.31 -8.24
N SER A 33 11.81 -20.36 -8.65
CA SER A 33 13.10 -20.74 -8.06
C SER A 33 14.13 -19.62 -8.22
N ASN A 34 14.18 -18.94 -9.36
CA ASN A 34 15.08 -17.80 -9.56
C ASN A 34 14.74 -16.63 -8.64
N TRP A 35 13.45 -16.35 -8.39
CA TRP A 35 13.04 -15.33 -7.41
C TRP A 35 13.45 -15.73 -5.99
N GLU A 36 13.14 -16.96 -5.56
CA GLU A 36 13.47 -17.45 -4.21
C GLU A 36 14.98 -17.49 -3.93
N ASN A 37 15.79 -17.60 -4.98
CA ASN A 37 17.26 -17.61 -4.89
C ASN A 37 17.90 -16.28 -5.32
N ASN A 38 17.14 -15.18 -5.41
CA ASN A 38 17.64 -13.84 -5.74
C ASN A 38 18.38 -13.73 -7.09
N LYS A 39 18.07 -14.61 -8.05
CA LYS A 39 18.64 -14.60 -9.41
C LYS A 39 17.85 -13.70 -10.37
N SER A 40 16.59 -13.46 -10.08
CA SER A 40 15.73 -12.53 -10.81
C SER A 40 14.73 -11.90 -9.86
N TYR A 41 14.00 -10.90 -10.33
CA TYR A 41 13.00 -10.18 -9.55
C TYR A 41 11.59 -10.34 -10.15
N PRO A 42 10.52 -10.48 -9.35
CA PRO A 42 9.15 -10.51 -9.87
C PRO A 42 8.76 -9.16 -10.48
N ASN A 43 8.05 -9.17 -11.61
CA ASN A 43 7.50 -7.93 -12.16
C ASN A 43 6.29 -7.44 -11.35
N VAL A 44 5.81 -6.22 -11.64
CA VAL A 44 4.69 -5.59 -10.93
C VAL A 44 3.43 -6.47 -10.92
N GLU A 45 3.10 -7.11 -12.04
CA GLU A 45 1.95 -8.02 -12.13
C GLU A 45 2.08 -9.20 -11.16
N ASN A 46 3.24 -9.84 -11.13
CA ASN A 46 3.51 -10.94 -10.22
C ASN A 46 3.51 -10.48 -8.75
N LEU A 47 3.97 -9.26 -8.46
CA LEU A 47 3.93 -8.72 -7.09
C LEU A 47 2.49 -8.53 -6.60
N ILE A 48 1.59 -8.03 -7.45
CA ILE A 48 0.16 -7.91 -7.13
C ILE A 48 -0.47 -9.28 -6.90
N LEU A 49 -0.15 -10.26 -7.74
CA LEU A 49 -0.66 -11.62 -7.58
C LEU A 49 -0.11 -12.31 -6.33
N LEU A 50 1.18 -12.15 -6.03
CA LEU A 50 1.80 -12.67 -4.80
C LEU A 50 1.13 -12.08 -3.56
N SER A 51 0.87 -10.77 -3.58
CA SER A 51 0.11 -10.09 -2.52
C SER A 51 -1.27 -10.72 -2.32
N SER A 52 -1.96 -11.05 -3.41
CA SER A 52 -3.28 -11.70 -3.35
C SER A 52 -3.20 -13.15 -2.87
N ILE A 53 -2.18 -13.91 -3.27
CA ILE A 53 -2.01 -15.33 -2.90
C ILE A 53 -1.62 -15.48 -1.44
N PHE A 54 -0.76 -14.59 -0.94
CA PHE A 54 -0.24 -14.64 0.42
C PHE A 54 -1.08 -13.86 1.43
N ASP A 55 -2.17 -13.22 0.98
CA ASP A 55 -3.02 -12.34 1.80
C ASP A 55 -2.19 -11.29 2.55
N GLN A 56 -1.19 -10.73 1.87
CA GLN A 56 -0.24 -9.78 2.43
C GLN A 56 -0.12 -8.56 1.49
N PRO A 57 -0.13 -7.32 2.01
CA PRO A 57 0.09 -6.13 1.19
C PRO A 57 1.43 -6.19 0.44
N MET A 58 1.42 -5.72 -0.81
CA MET A 58 2.63 -5.68 -1.65
C MET A 58 3.74 -4.85 -0.98
N GLU A 59 3.39 -3.75 -0.33
CA GLU A 59 4.32 -2.88 0.38
C GLU A 59 5.06 -3.63 1.49
N GLU A 60 4.40 -4.56 2.17
CA GLU A 60 5.02 -5.40 3.19
C GLU A 60 5.96 -6.45 2.58
N LEU A 61 5.63 -7.00 1.41
CA LEU A 61 6.52 -7.88 0.65
C LEU A 61 7.79 -7.16 0.20
N LEU A 62 7.71 -5.84 -0.01
CA LEU A 62 8.76 -5.00 -0.56
C LEU A 62 9.50 -4.15 0.47
N ASN A 63 9.04 -4.10 1.72
CA ASN A 63 9.43 -3.09 2.70
C ASN A 63 10.96 -2.99 2.85
N GLU A 64 11.64 -4.12 2.97
CA GLU A 64 13.09 -4.13 3.14
C GLU A 64 13.84 -3.72 1.87
N ASP A 65 13.39 -4.17 0.69
CA ASP A 65 13.98 -3.75 -0.58
C ASP A 65 13.75 -2.25 -0.82
N ILE A 66 12.63 -1.68 -0.36
CA ILE A 66 12.37 -0.24 -0.40
C ILE A 66 13.29 0.54 0.56
N GLN A 67 13.57 0.01 1.75
CA GLN A 67 14.53 0.60 2.69
C GLN A 67 15.93 0.65 2.09
N ASP A 68 16.41 -0.47 1.52
CA ASP A 68 17.71 -0.54 0.84
C ASP A 68 17.81 0.51 -0.29
N ILE A 69 16.74 0.67 -1.08
CA ILE A 69 16.68 1.69 -2.15
C ILE A 69 16.67 3.11 -1.56
N SER A 70 15.94 3.34 -0.47
CA SER A 70 15.87 4.64 0.20
C SER A 70 17.25 5.07 0.71
N GLU A 71 17.96 4.17 1.37
CA GLU A 71 19.32 4.40 1.86
C GLU A 71 20.30 4.65 0.72
N ALA A 72 20.26 3.84 -0.33
CA ALA A 72 21.15 3.97 -1.47
C ALA A 72 20.93 5.26 -2.28
N THR A 73 19.68 5.73 -2.37
CA THR A 73 19.32 6.91 -3.18
C THR A 73 19.21 8.21 -2.38
N GLY A 74 19.22 8.14 -1.04
CA GLY A 74 18.93 9.28 -0.16
C GLY A 74 17.51 9.83 -0.31
N ARG A 75 16.60 9.08 -0.94
CA ARG A 75 15.20 9.50 -1.16
C ARG A 75 14.30 8.79 -0.17
N VAL A 76 13.40 9.55 0.44
CA VAL A 76 12.29 8.98 1.20
C VAL A 76 11.22 8.54 0.21
N ILE A 77 10.93 7.24 0.16
CA ILE A 77 9.78 6.71 -0.58
C ILE A 77 8.65 6.55 0.44
N PRO A 78 7.61 7.41 0.42
CA PRO A 78 6.46 7.23 1.29
C PRO A 78 5.72 5.95 0.87
N THR A 79 5.79 4.90 1.70
CA THR A 79 5.14 3.60 1.47
C THR A 79 3.70 3.53 1.97
N ARG A 80 3.28 4.51 2.78
CA ARG A 80 1.91 4.79 3.20
C ARG A 80 1.89 6.19 3.81
N LEU A 81 0.82 6.97 3.65
CA LEU A 81 0.60 8.15 4.50
C LEU A 81 0.38 7.62 5.92
N ASP A 82 1.30 7.94 6.84
CA ASP A 82 1.13 7.65 8.25
C ASP A 82 -0.24 8.17 8.71
N ASP A 83 -1.00 7.35 9.44
CA ASP A 83 -2.35 7.72 9.88
C ASP A 83 -2.34 9.03 10.71
N GLU A 84 -1.17 9.40 11.25
CA GLU A 84 -0.84 10.68 11.89
C GLU A 84 -0.92 11.88 10.93
N GLU A 85 -0.45 11.76 9.69
CA GLU A 85 -0.51 12.83 8.69
C GLU A 85 -1.94 13.09 8.19
N VAL A 86 -2.77 12.04 8.11
CA VAL A 86 -4.21 12.16 7.80
C VAL A 86 -4.97 12.84 8.95
N LYS A 87 -4.60 12.57 10.20
CA LYS A 87 -5.16 13.27 11.38
C LYS A 87 -4.70 14.74 11.46
N ARG A 88 -3.51 15.05 10.92
CA ARG A 88 -3.01 16.43 10.75
C ARG A 88 -3.92 17.27 9.86
N PHE A 89 -4.62 16.63 8.92
CA PHE A 89 -5.82 17.17 8.26
C PHE A 89 -6.99 17.20 9.26
N ASN A 90 -6.87 18.12 10.20
CA ASN A 90 -7.74 18.34 11.32
C ASN A 90 -9.20 18.54 10.84
N TRP A 91 -10.07 17.58 11.16
CA TRP A 91 -11.51 17.62 10.86
C TRP A 91 -12.21 18.86 11.44
N SER A 92 -11.59 19.56 12.41
CA SER A 92 -12.11 20.84 12.89
C SER A 92 -12.16 21.91 11.80
N HIS A 93 -11.25 21.90 10.81
CA HIS A 93 -11.30 22.84 9.68
C HIS A 93 -12.41 22.48 8.67
N LEU A 94 -12.73 21.18 8.52
CA LEU A 94 -13.86 20.73 7.70
C LEU A 94 -15.20 21.10 8.37
N LEU A 95 -15.29 20.98 9.70
CA LEU A 95 -16.46 21.36 10.49
C LEU A 95 -16.65 22.88 10.63
N LEU A 96 -15.56 23.66 10.73
CA LEU A 96 -15.60 25.13 10.76
C LEU A 96 -16.09 25.74 9.44
N GLY A 97 -15.86 25.07 8.30
CA GLY A 97 -16.38 25.49 6.99
C GLY A 97 -17.89 25.26 6.80
N PHE A 98 -18.45 24.20 7.40
CA PHE A 98 -19.90 23.94 7.34
C PHE A 98 -20.71 24.80 8.32
N GLY A 99 -20.20 25.05 9.54
CA GLY A 99 -20.89 25.88 10.53
C GLY A 99 -21.02 27.35 10.14
N ALA A 100 -19.95 27.93 9.57
CA ALA A 100 -19.96 29.33 9.14
C ALA A 100 -20.88 29.56 7.92
N GLY A 101 -20.94 28.61 6.98
CA GLY A 101 -21.84 28.69 5.82
C GLY A 101 -23.33 28.63 6.20
N CYS A 102 -23.69 27.76 7.14
CA CYS A 102 -25.05 27.66 7.66
C CYS A 102 -25.47 28.91 8.47
N LEU A 103 -24.56 29.50 9.26
CA LEU A 103 -24.87 30.70 10.04
C LEU A 103 -25.04 31.93 9.13
N VAL A 104 -24.19 32.08 8.11
CA VAL A 104 -24.28 33.20 7.14
C VAL A 104 -25.55 33.10 6.30
N THR A 105 -25.93 31.90 5.85
CA THR A 105 -27.20 31.71 5.10
C THR A 105 -28.43 31.90 6.00
N TYR A 106 -28.39 31.41 7.24
CA TYR A 106 -29.46 31.61 8.22
C TYR A 106 -29.66 33.09 8.56
N LEU A 107 -28.58 33.83 8.83
CA LEU A 107 -28.65 35.27 9.12
C LEU A 107 -29.09 36.10 7.91
N LEU A 108 -28.62 35.78 6.70
CA LEU A 108 -29.08 36.46 5.48
C LEU A 108 -30.56 36.18 5.17
N SER A 109 -31.09 35.02 5.57
CA SER A 109 -32.52 34.70 5.43
C SER A 109 -33.42 35.41 6.45
N HIS A 110 -32.89 35.77 7.62
CA HIS A 110 -33.65 36.41 8.71
C HIS A 110 -33.45 37.94 8.78
N LEU A 111 -32.40 38.50 8.17
CA LEU A 111 -32.18 39.96 8.08
C LEU A 111 -33.04 40.63 6.99
N GLY A 112 -33.80 39.88 6.20
CA GLY A 112 -34.70 40.39 5.15
C GLY A 112 -36.18 40.44 5.51
N GLN A 113 -36.54 40.11 6.75
CA GLN A 113 -37.91 40.19 7.29
C GLN A 113 -37.94 41.07 8.54
N GLU A 114 -37.63 42.35 8.36
CA GLU A 114 -38.05 43.39 9.30
C GLU A 114 -38.84 44.41 8.46
N ASP A 115 -40.17 44.40 8.63
CA ASP A 115 -41.06 45.50 8.24
C ASP A 115 -40.84 46.72 9.14
#